data_AF-A0A4Q3UR89-F1
#
_entry.id   AF-A0A4Q3UR89-F1
#
_cell.length_a   1.000
_cell.length_b   1.000
_cell.length_c   1.000
_cell.angle_alpha   90.00
_cell.angle_beta   90.00
_cell.angle_gamma   90.00
#
_symmetry.space_group_name_H-M   'P 1'
#
loop_
_entity.id
_entity.type
_entity.pdbx_description
1 polymer ?
#
loop_
_entity_poly.entity_id
_entity_poly.type
_entity_poly.pdbx_seq_one_letter_code
_entity_poly.pdbx_strand_id
1 'polypeptide(L)'
;MVSLGVTLKDEPSRGDYRRAVLFHLNGQNCEEDGAGFYNAPDGIKLDTGDTCGVLSGDPVLAAVEDHDPLADATAMFFAVQTRCAEGLPIRIRFRDGRAVQAACRAPLVTPEAWVIATAPPLTTRTA
;
A
#
# COMPACT_ATOMS: atom_id res chain seq x y z
N MET A 1 12.71 -33.19 12.43
CA MET A 1 12.63 -31.73 12.24
C MET A 1 13.07 -31.07 13.54
N VAL A 2 14.06 -30.17 13.48
CA VAL A 2 14.47 -29.36 14.64
C VAL A 2 13.55 -28.14 14.68
N SER A 3 12.84 -27.94 15.79
CA SER A 3 12.11 -26.70 16.06
C SER A 3 13.12 -25.61 16.40
N LEU A 4 13.13 -24.52 15.63
CA LEU A 4 14.02 -23.38 15.85
C LEU A 4 13.57 -22.49 17.03
N GLY A 5 12.47 -22.84 17.72
CA GLY A 5 11.95 -22.06 18.85
C GLY A 5 11.42 -20.67 18.47
N VAL A 6 11.23 -20.39 17.18
CA VAL A 6 10.73 -19.10 16.68
C VAL A 6 9.20 -19.13 16.62
N THR A 7 8.55 -18.10 17.15
CA THR A 7 7.11 -17.88 16.94
C THR A 7 6.87 -16.70 16.03
N LEU A 8 6.03 -16.87 15.02
CA LEU A 8 5.60 -15.81 14.11
C LEU A 8 4.21 -15.30 14.51
N LYS A 9 3.96 -14.01 14.28
CA LYS A 9 2.65 -13.37 14.43
C LYS A 9 2.33 -12.62 13.14
N ASP A 10 1.10 -12.76 12.66
CA ASP A 10 0.61 -11.89 11.59
C ASP A 10 0.29 -10.51 12.18
N GLU A 11 1.11 -9.52 11.83
CA GLU A 11 0.99 -8.16 12.32
C GLU A 11 1.46 -7.17 11.25
N PRO A 12 0.59 -6.85 10.26
CA PRO A 12 0.93 -5.92 9.19
C PRO A 12 1.27 -4.53 9.72
N SER A 13 2.40 -4.00 9.24
CA SER A 13 2.83 -2.66 9.55
C SER A 13 2.05 -1.62 8.74
N ARG A 14 2.14 -0.35 9.14
CA ARG A 14 1.66 0.78 8.31
C ARG A 14 2.24 0.74 6.88
N GLY A 15 3.49 0.28 6.74
CA GLY A 15 4.13 0.12 5.44
C GLY A 15 3.44 -0.94 4.59
N ASP A 16 3.03 -2.06 5.18
CA ASP A 16 2.35 -3.15 4.46
C ASP A 16 0.96 -2.72 3.98
N TYR A 17 0.19 -2.05 4.84
CA TYR A 17 -1.10 -1.47 4.46
C TYR A 17 -0.97 -0.46 3.33
N ARG A 18 0.03 0.42 3.40
CA ARG A 18 0.32 1.38 2.34
C ARG A 18 0.63 0.68 1.01
N ARG A 19 1.54 -0.29 1.01
CA ARG A 19 1.89 -1.03 -0.21
C ARG A 19 0.67 -1.73 -0.79
N ALA A 20 -0.16 -2.34 0.06
CA ALA A 20 -1.38 -3.03 -0.36
C ALA A 20 -2.33 -2.08 -1.11
N VAL A 21 -2.61 -0.89 -0.57
CA VAL A 21 -3.44 0.13 -1.25
C VAL A 21 -2.83 0.55 -2.58
N LEU A 22 -1.53 0.86 -2.62
CA LEU A 22 -0.90 1.43 -3.81
C LEU A 22 -0.78 0.41 -4.96
N PHE A 23 -0.38 -0.82 -4.66
CA PHE A 23 -0.39 -1.89 -5.68
C PHE A 23 -1.79 -2.26 -6.13
N HIS A 24 -2.78 -2.19 -5.22
CA HIS A 24 -4.17 -2.37 -5.61
C HIS A 24 -4.64 -1.27 -6.56
N LEU A 25 -4.36 0.01 -6.27
CA LEU A 25 -4.67 1.11 -7.18
C LEU A 25 -4.05 0.89 -8.56
N ASN A 26 -2.77 0.49 -8.62
CA ASN A 26 -2.10 0.18 -9.88
C ASN A 26 -2.81 -0.96 -10.62
N GLY A 27 -3.05 -2.10 -9.96
CA GLY A 27 -3.72 -3.26 -10.58
C GLY A 27 -5.18 -2.99 -10.99
N GLN A 28 -5.83 -1.97 -10.43
CA GLN A 28 -7.18 -1.56 -10.83
C GLN A 28 -7.20 -0.45 -11.90
N ASN A 29 -6.09 0.21 -12.20
CA ASN A 29 -6.11 1.41 -13.07
C ASN A 29 -5.08 1.39 -14.20
N CYS A 30 -4.10 0.48 -14.18
CA CYS A 30 -3.05 0.38 -15.19
C CYS A 30 -3.29 -0.78 -16.17
N GLU A 31 -2.91 -0.58 -17.44
CA GLU A 31 -3.03 -1.58 -18.51
C GLU A 31 -1.87 -2.59 -18.53
N GLU A 32 -0.68 -2.19 -18.10
CA GLU A 32 0.55 -2.99 -18.14
C GLU A 32 1.15 -3.21 -16.74
N ASP A 33 1.86 -4.34 -16.58
CA ASP A 33 2.67 -4.61 -15.41
C ASP A 33 3.93 -3.72 -15.43
N GLY A 34 4.18 -3.01 -14.33
CA GLY A 34 5.35 -2.11 -14.21
C GLY A 34 5.10 -0.86 -13.38
N ALA A 35 3.82 -0.53 -13.13
CA ALA A 35 3.48 0.61 -12.30
C ALA A 35 3.92 0.41 -10.83
N GLY A 36 4.65 1.39 -10.30
CA GLY A 36 5.21 1.39 -8.96
C GLY A 36 4.87 2.67 -8.20
N PHE A 37 5.65 2.89 -7.14
CA PHE A 37 5.62 4.12 -6.35
C PHE A 37 6.89 4.22 -5.52
N TYR A 38 7.23 5.44 -5.11
CA TYR A 38 8.35 5.69 -4.21
C TYR A 38 8.09 6.88 -3.30
N ASN A 39 8.83 6.94 -2.20
CA ASN A 39 8.79 8.11 -1.31
C ASN A 39 9.53 9.27 -1.98
N ALA A 40 8.87 10.40 -2.12
CA ALA A 40 9.43 11.68 -2.51
C ALA A 40 9.41 12.64 -1.30
N PRO A 41 10.16 13.75 -1.32
CA PRO A 41 10.18 14.72 -0.21
C PRO A 41 8.80 15.29 0.16
N ASP A 42 7.89 15.38 -0.82
CA ASP A 42 6.57 16.00 -0.73
C ASP A 42 5.41 14.99 -0.63
N GLY A 43 5.69 13.70 -0.64
CA GLY A 43 4.66 12.65 -0.52
C GLY A 43 5.07 11.35 -1.18
N ILE A 44 4.07 10.56 -1.57
CA ILE A 44 4.30 9.35 -2.37
C ILE A 44 4.11 9.73 -3.82
N LYS A 45 5.16 9.53 -4.63
CA LYS A 45 5.07 9.69 -6.07
C LYS A 45 4.71 8.35 -6.70
N LEU A 46 3.67 8.34 -7.51
CA LEU A 46 3.34 7.20 -8.35
C LEU A 46 4.34 7.14 -9.51
N ASP A 47 4.68 5.92 -9.92
CA ASP A 47 5.50 5.63 -11.09
C ASP A 47 4.61 4.86 -12.06
N THR A 48 3.86 5.59 -12.87
CA THR A 48 2.66 5.12 -13.58
C THR A 48 2.71 5.41 -15.08
N GLY A 49 3.65 6.25 -15.53
CA GLY A 49 3.75 6.65 -16.93
C GLY A 49 2.42 7.13 -17.49
N ASP A 50 2.11 6.74 -18.73
CA ASP A 50 0.90 7.17 -19.44
C ASP A 50 -0.20 6.09 -19.50
N THR A 51 -0.03 4.96 -18.81
CA THR A 51 -0.85 3.74 -19.00
C THR A 51 -1.83 3.47 -17.86
N CYS A 52 -2.01 4.42 -16.93
CA CYS A 52 -2.79 4.24 -15.70
C CYS A 52 -4.05 5.12 -15.62
N GLY A 53 -4.58 5.56 -16.77
CA GLY A 53 -5.79 6.36 -16.86
C GLY A 53 -5.70 7.65 -16.03
N VAL A 54 -6.59 7.81 -15.05
CA VAL A 54 -6.65 9.00 -14.15
C VAL A 54 -5.43 9.13 -13.23
N LEU A 55 -4.63 8.07 -13.09
CA LEU A 55 -3.41 8.05 -12.30
C LEU A 55 -2.15 8.33 -13.13
N SER A 56 -2.27 8.50 -14.45
CA SER A 56 -1.13 8.73 -15.35
C SER A 56 -0.39 10.04 -15.08
N GLY A 57 0.87 10.12 -15.50
CA GLY A 57 1.74 11.28 -15.41
C GLY A 57 2.55 11.37 -14.11
N ASP A 58 2.71 10.26 -13.42
CA ASP A 58 3.50 10.12 -12.17
C ASP A 58 3.12 11.14 -11.08
N PRO A 59 1.84 11.24 -10.70
CA PRO A 59 1.40 12.24 -9.74
C PRO A 59 1.96 11.97 -8.34
N VAL A 60 2.11 13.04 -7.56
CA VAL A 60 2.40 12.95 -6.13
C VAL A 60 1.09 12.96 -5.35
N LEU A 61 0.86 11.94 -4.54
CA LEU A 61 -0.32 11.81 -3.69
C LEU A 61 -0.29 12.83 -2.55
N ALA A 62 -1.40 13.55 -2.38
CA ALA A 62 -1.68 14.35 -1.20
C ALA A 62 -2.59 13.59 -0.23
N ALA A 63 -3.63 12.93 -0.73
CA ALA A 63 -4.54 12.12 0.08
C ALA A 63 -5.22 11.02 -0.75
N VAL A 64 -5.56 9.92 -0.09
CA VAL A 64 -6.43 8.87 -0.62
C VAL A 64 -7.54 8.65 0.41
N GLU A 65 -8.80 8.83 -0.01
CA GLU A 65 -9.95 8.85 0.91
C GLU A 65 -9.75 9.77 2.12
N ASP A 66 -9.25 10.98 1.86
CA ASP A 66 -8.98 12.02 2.86
C ASP A 66 -7.87 11.68 3.88
N HIS A 67 -7.16 10.55 3.70
CA HIS A 67 -6.02 10.14 4.53
C HIS A 67 -4.67 10.41 3.85
N ASP A 68 -3.68 10.86 4.63
CA ASP A 68 -2.30 11.02 4.16
C ASP A 68 -1.65 9.63 3.98
N PRO A 69 -1.13 9.28 2.78
CA PRO A 69 -0.57 7.95 2.53
C PRO A 69 0.69 7.60 3.34
N LEU A 70 1.42 8.58 3.88
CA LEU A 70 2.60 8.36 4.72
C LEU A 70 2.23 8.29 6.20
N ALA A 71 1.40 9.23 6.68
CA ALA A 71 1.06 9.35 8.09
C ALA A 71 -0.03 8.34 8.51
N ASP A 72 -1.08 8.18 7.69
CA ASP A 72 -2.36 7.56 8.06
C ASP A 72 -2.68 6.28 7.26
N ALA A 73 -1.66 5.58 6.78
CA ALA A 73 -1.86 4.50 5.81
C ALA A 73 -2.76 3.34 6.27
N THR A 74 -2.84 3.08 7.58
CA THR A 74 -3.76 2.07 8.13
C THR A 74 -5.21 2.52 7.98
N ALA A 75 -5.52 3.79 8.30
CA ALA A 75 -6.87 4.33 8.13
C ALA A 75 -7.24 4.43 6.64
N MET A 76 -6.29 4.89 5.81
CA MET A 76 -6.39 4.87 4.35
C MET A 76 -6.76 3.47 3.82
N PHE A 77 -6.09 2.42 4.29
CA PHE A 77 -6.36 1.05 3.86
C PHE A 77 -7.80 0.63 4.14
N PHE A 78 -8.32 0.84 5.36
CA PHE A 78 -9.69 0.46 5.69
C PHE A 78 -10.74 1.30 4.94
N ALA A 79 -10.47 2.58 4.72
CA ALA A 79 -11.33 3.43 3.91
C ALA A 79 -11.42 2.94 2.46
N VAL A 80 -10.27 2.61 1.84
CA VAL A 80 -10.22 2.04 0.48
C VAL A 80 -10.91 0.68 0.44
N GLN A 81 -10.62 -0.21 1.39
CA GLN A 81 -11.25 -1.53 1.47
C GLN A 81 -12.78 -1.44 1.52
N THR A 82 -13.32 -0.52 2.32
CA THR A 82 -14.76 -0.28 2.41
C THR A 82 -15.35 0.10 1.05
N ARG A 83 -14.73 1.06 0.35
CA ARG A 83 -15.22 1.49 -0.97
C ARG A 83 -15.17 0.40 -2.00
N CYS A 84 -14.08 -0.36 -2.02
CA CYS A 84 -13.88 -1.48 -2.92
C CYS A 84 -14.88 -2.61 -2.68
N ALA A 85 -15.23 -2.88 -1.42
CA ALA A 85 -16.27 -3.85 -1.07
C ALA A 85 -17.67 -3.41 -1.57
N GLU A 86 -17.91 -2.10 -1.64
CA GLU A 86 -19.14 -1.51 -2.15
C GLU A 86 -19.11 -1.23 -3.66
N GLY A 87 -18.00 -1.55 -4.36
CA GLY A 87 -17.82 -1.25 -5.79
C GLY A 87 -17.77 0.25 -6.11
N LEU A 88 -17.45 1.09 -5.12
CA LEU A 88 -17.35 2.53 -5.26
C LEU A 88 -15.93 2.95 -5.70
N PRO A 89 -15.80 3.98 -6.56
CA PRO A 89 -14.50 4.50 -6.97
C PRO A 89 -13.78 5.18 -5.80
N ILE A 90 -12.45 5.16 -5.79
CA ILE A 90 -11.59 5.72 -4.74
C ILE A 90 -11.27 7.19 -5.06
N ARG A 91 -11.52 8.09 -4.12
CA ARG A 91 -11.21 9.53 -4.16
C ARG A 91 -9.74 9.75 -3.84
N ILE A 92 -9.06 10.43 -4.75
CA ILE A 92 -7.64 10.74 -4.63
C ILE A 92 -7.46 12.24 -4.84
N ARG A 93 -6.62 12.85 -3.99
CA ARG A 93 -6.12 14.21 -4.18
C ARG A 93 -4.62 14.16 -4.43
N PHE A 94 -4.17 14.89 -5.43
CA PHE A 94 -2.77 15.05 -5.76
C PHE A 94 -2.22 16.36 -5.19
N ARG A 95 -0.90 16.45 -5.03
CA ARG A 95 -0.23 17.66 -4.51
C ARG A 95 -0.36 18.87 -5.43
N ASP A 96 -0.56 18.65 -6.72
CA ASP A 96 -0.85 19.70 -7.71
C ASP A 96 -2.28 20.27 -7.59
N GLY A 97 -3.09 19.78 -6.65
CA GLY A 97 -4.45 20.25 -6.39
C GLY A 97 -5.54 19.51 -7.18
N ARG A 98 -5.18 18.65 -8.12
CA ARG A 98 -6.17 17.81 -8.83
C ARG A 98 -6.82 16.81 -7.87
N ALA A 99 -8.09 16.57 -8.10
CA ALA A 99 -8.85 15.50 -7.44
C ALA A 99 -9.45 14.58 -8.49
N VAL A 100 -9.28 13.27 -8.30
CA VAL A 100 -9.75 12.25 -9.25
C VAL A 100 -10.46 11.12 -8.51
N GLN A 101 -11.19 10.32 -9.29
CA GLN A 101 -11.80 9.09 -8.83
C GLN A 101 -11.17 7.92 -9.58
N ALA A 102 -10.39 7.11 -8.87
CA ALA A 102 -9.77 5.89 -9.40
C ALA A 102 -10.74 4.72 -9.29
N ALA A 103 -10.66 3.78 -10.22
CA ALA A 103 -11.50 2.60 -10.19
C ALA A 103 -11.15 1.70 -9.01
N CYS A 104 -12.18 1.06 -8.44
CA CYS A 104 -12.02 -0.10 -7.59
C CYS A 104 -13.04 -1.18 -7.98
N ARG A 105 -12.60 -2.14 -8.80
CA ARG A 105 -13.46 -3.20 -9.36
C ARG A 105 -13.36 -4.53 -8.61
N ALA A 106 -12.37 -4.66 -7.73
CA ALA A 106 -12.15 -5.84 -6.91
C ALA A 106 -11.94 -5.45 -5.44
N PRO A 107 -12.26 -6.33 -4.48
CA PRO A 107 -11.97 -6.08 -3.07
C PRO A 107 -10.47 -5.88 -2.81
N LEU A 108 -10.13 -4.96 -1.90
CA LEU A 108 -8.79 -4.81 -1.36
C LEU A 108 -8.58 -5.82 -0.22
N VAL A 109 -7.64 -6.76 -0.43
CA VAL A 109 -7.32 -7.82 0.52
C VAL A 109 -6.36 -7.32 1.61
N THR A 110 -6.61 -7.74 2.86
CA THR A 110 -5.70 -7.48 3.98
C THR A 110 -4.35 -8.15 3.73
N PRO A 111 -3.22 -7.42 3.77
CA PRO A 111 -1.92 -8.03 3.59
C PRO A 111 -1.59 -8.93 4.78
N GLU A 112 -1.05 -10.12 4.50
CA GLU A 112 -0.44 -10.97 5.52
C GLU A 112 1.03 -10.56 5.69
N ALA A 113 1.47 -10.36 6.93
CA ALA A 113 2.83 -9.98 7.23
C ALA A 113 3.30 -10.60 8.56
N TRP A 114 4.15 -11.62 8.43
CA TRP A 114 4.66 -12.38 9.56
C TRP A 114 5.85 -11.67 10.21
N VAL A 115 5.70 -11.26 11.46
CA VAL A 115 6.78 -10.73 12.29
C VAL A 115 7.26 -11.78 13.30
N ILE A 116 8.55 -11.73 13.66
CA ILE A 116 9.10 -12.57 14.73
C ILE A 116 8.56 -12.05 16.06
N ALA A 117 7.69 -12.82 16.70
CA ALA A 117 7.16 -12.51 18.02
C ALA A 117 8.14 -12.94 19.13
N THR A 118 8.77 -14.10 18.97
CA THR A 118 9.85 -14.57 19.85
C THR A 118 10.86 -15.37 19.05
N ALA A 119 12.14 -15.24 19.41
CA ALA A 119 13.22 -16.07 18.91
C ALA A 119 14.23 -16.34 20.02
N PRO A 120 14.81 -17.54 20.10
CA PRO A 120 15.91 -17.81 21.02
C PRO A 120 17.12 -16.92 20.71
N PRO A 121 17.96 -16.59 21.70
CA PRO A 121 19.19 -15.84 21.46
C PRO A 121 20.10 -16.56 20.47
N LEU A 122 20.65 -15.82 19.51
CA LEU A 122 21.59 -16.37 18.53
C LEU A 122 22.87 -16.82 19.25
N THR A 123 23.20 -18.10 19.15
CA THR A 123 24.49 -18.60 19.64
C THR A 123 25.55 -18.25 18.61
N THR A 124 26.22 -17.10 18.79
CA THR A 124 27.43 -16.80 18.00
C THR A 124 28.55 -17.69 18.51
N ARG A 125 29.24 -18.44 17.62
CA ARG A 125 30.49 -19.12 18.02
C ARG A 125 31.48 -18.04 18.44
N THR A 126 31.95 -18.10 19.69
CA THR A 126 33.12 -17.35 20.12
C THR A 126 34.30 -17.79 19.26
N ALA A 127 35.03 -16.82 18.70
CA ALA A 127 36.24 -17.06 17.93
C ALA A 127 37.35 -17.70 18.78
#